data_AF-A0A7X7F7R4-F1
#
_entry.id   AF-A0A7X7F7R4-F1
#
_cell.length_a   1.000
_cell.length_b   1.000
_cell.length_c   1.000
_cell.angle_alpha   90.00
_cell.angle_beta   90.00
_cell.angle_gamma   90.00
#
_symmetry.space_group_name_H-M   'P 1'
#
loop_
_entity.id
_entity.type
_entity.pdbx_description
1 polymer ?
#
loop_
_entity_poly.entity_id
_entity_poly.type
_entity_poly.pdbx_seq_one_letter_code
_entity_poly.pdbx_strand_id
1 'polypeptide(L)'
;MLAIGVLMMGSACGGTAAAVPAETNVVAAVETYFVDLFDRLERVAEQRPTEKNFRALMKPEVEKIGGFYGASFINSDWEIRAVYSRSHALAVGYSLTKVKPLDAFRKKMAEKPAPQLSEPSDGGLMRPSLITMRQPVMQDGKLAGMVSLIIRTEHFLRAVGLEACTAYVITCDGVDAERKGGLGEQRKCVVVPLPSTEWTIEYE
;
A
#
# COMPACT_ATOMS: atom_id res chain seq x y z
N MET A 1 29.13 48.89 -20.23
CA MET A 1 27.76 48.55 -20.64
C MET A 1 26.84 48.77 -19.45
N LEU A 2 25.86 49.65 -19.62
CA LEU A 2 24.75 49.90 -18.69
C LEU A 2 23.68 48.80 -18.83
N ALA A 3 23.11 48.36 -17.69
CA ALA A 3 21.69 48.00 -17.46
C ALA A 3 21.58 47.61 -15.96
N ILE A 4 21.04 48.43 -15.04
CA ILE A 4 19.61 48.71 -14.75
C ILE A 4 18.84 47.41 -14.47
N GLY A 5 18.61 47.07 -13.19
CA GLY A 5 17.28 47.10 -12.55
C GLY A 5 16.77 45.66 -12.38
N VAL A 6 16.13 45.20 -11.31
CA VAL A 6 15.12 45.83 -10.46
C VAL A 6 15.13 45.12 -9.09
N LEU A 7 15.09 45.93 -8.04
CA LEU A 7 14.74 45.55 -6.67
C LEU A 7 13.20 45.39 -6.61
N MET A 8 12.69 44.26 -6.12
CA MET A 8 11.32 44.17 -5.62
C MET A 8 11.34 43.61 -4.20
N MET A 9 11.14 44.52 -3.24
CA MET A 9 10.62 44.19 -1.91
C MET A 9 9.14 43.81 -2.05
N GLY A 10 8.70 42.81 -1.30
CA GLY A 10 7.29 42.41 -1.25
C GLY A 10 6.98 41.54 -0.04
N SER A 11 6.70 42.22 1.08
CA SER A 11 5.80 41.85 2.18
C SER A 11 6.00 40.54 2.95
N ALA A 12 6.55 40.69 4.15
CA ALA A 12 6.25 39.83 5.29
C ALA A 12 4.80 40.07 5.73
N CYS A 13 3.98 39.01 5.75
CA CYS A 13 2.75 38.95 6.53
C CYS A 13 2.97 38.01 7.71
N GLY A 14 2.95 38.57 8.91
CA GLY A 14 2.88 37.83 10.16
C GLY A 14 1.54 37.12 10.30
N GLY A 15 1.63 35.90 10.81
CA GLY A 15 0.52 35.03 11.15
C GLY A 15 1.10 33.64 11.41
N THR A 16 1.37 33.31 12.69
CA THR A 16 1.73 31.96 13.10
C THR A 16 0.51 31.06 13.00
N ALA A 17 0.14 30.69 11.77
CA ALA A 17 -0.53 29.44 11.51
C ALA A 17 0.57 28.38 11.43
N ALA A 18 0.38 27.25 12.12
CA ALA A 18 1.28 26.11 11.98
C ALA A 18 1.44 25.82 10.48
N ALA A 19 2.68 25.91 10.01
CA ALA A 19 3.01 25.71 8.60
C ALA A 19 2.49 24.32 8.18
N VAL A 20 1.50 24.30 7.29
CA VAL A 20 1.22 23.12 6.47
C VAL A 20 2.56 22.78 5.81
N PRO A 21 3.10 21.55 5.97
CA PRO A 21 4.38 21.21 5.37
C PRO A 21 4.32 21.51 3.87
N ALA A 22 5.41 22.07 3.35
CA ALA A 22 5.61 22.31 1.92
C ALA A 22 5.07 21.12 1.12
N GLU A 23 4.25 21.41 0.09
CA GLU A 23 3.48 20.44 -0.70
C GLU A 23 4.11 19.05 -0.70
N THR A 24 3.62 18.16 0.17
CA THR A 24 4.02 16.76 0.09
C THR A 24 3.67 16.32 -1.31
N ASN A 25 4.68 15.97 -2.11
CA ASN A 25 4.43 15.37 -3.41
C ASN A 25 3.80 14.00 -3.16
N VAL A 26 2.46 13.96 -3.17
CA VAL A 26 1.65 12.77 -2.85
C VAL A 26 2.08 11.59 -3.74
N VAL A 27 2.44 11.84 -5.00
CA VAL A 27 2.95 10.79 -5.91
C VAL A 27 4.21 10.16 -5.32
N ALA A 28 5.22 10.98 -5.06
CA ALA A 28 6.50 10.49 -4.54
C ALA A 28 6.32 9.82 -3.17
N ALA A 29 5.43 10.33 -2.32
CA ALA A 29 5.14 9.74 -1.02
C ALA A 29 4.47 8.36 -1.14
N VAL A 30 3.48 8.21 -2.01
CA VAL A 30 2.78 6.93 -2.26
C VAL A 30 3.73 5.91 -2.89
N GLU A 31 4.48 6.31 -3.92
CA GLU A 31 5.47 5.45 -4.57
C GLU A 31 6.53 4.98 -3.57
N THR A 32 7.14 5.91 -2.84
CA THR A 32 8.17 5.58 -1.82
C THR A 32 7.61 4.64 -0.76
N TYR A 33 6.37 4.86 -0.32
CA TYR A 33 5.73 4.04 0.68
C TYR A 33 5.59 2.59 0.22
N PHE A 34 5.02 2.36 -0.97
CA PHE A 34 4.81 0.99 -1.45
C PHE A 34 6.09 0.32 -1.94
N VAL A 35 7.04 1.06 -2.53
CA VAL A 35 8.36 0.52 -2.90
C VAL A 35 9.08 -0.03 -1.67
N ASP A 36 9.20 0.72 -0.58
CA ASP A 36 9.86 0.23 0.66
C ASP A 36 9.18 -1.05 1.18
N LEU A 37 7.85 -1.10 1.15
CA LEU A 37 7.10 -2.28 1.61
C LEU A 37 7.26 -3.49 0.68
N PHE A 38 7.34 -3.30 -0.63
CA PHE A 38 7.59 -4.38 -1.57
C PHE A 38 9.03 -4.90 -1.47
N ASP A 39 10.02 -4.02 -1.31
CA ASP A 39 11.42 -4.41 -1.09
C ASP A 39 11.57 -5.26 0.17
N ARG A 40 10.82 -4.94 1.24
CA ARG A 40 10.75 -5.77 2.47
C ARG A 40 10.20 -7.15 2.19
N LEU A 41 9.09 -7.23 1.44
CA LEU A 41 8.47 -8.50 1.09
C LEU A 41 9.36 -9.33 0.16
N GLU A 42 10.05 -8.69 -0.78
CA GLU A 42 10.99 -9.33 -1.69
C GLU A 42 12.13 -10.00 -0.92
N ARG A 43 12.77 -9.30 0.02
CA ARG A 43 13.81 -9.90 0.90
C ARG A 43 13.33 -11.16 1.62
N VAL A 44 12.06 -11.21 2.02
CA VAL A 44 11.49 -12.41 2.65
C VAL A 44 11.22 -13.49 1.60
N ALA A 45 10.65 -13.12 0.46
CA ALA A 45 10.33 -14.05 -0.62
C ALA A 45 11.58 -14.74 -1.19
N GLU A 46 12.69 -14.01 -1.35
CA GLU A 46 13.99 -14.52 -1.79
C GLU A 46 14.56 -15.60 -0.85
N GLN A 47 14.24 -15.50 0.45
CA GLN A 47 14.62 -16.48 1.47
C GLN A 47 13.74 -17.74 1.46
N ARG A 48 12.79 -17.85 0.51
CA ARG A 48 11.92 -19.01 0.29
C ARG A 48 11.25 -19.48 1.58
N PRO A 49 10.32 -18.66 2.11
CA PRO A 49 9.71 -18.93 3.39
C PRO A 49 8.90 -20.23 3.33
N THR A 50 8.83 -20.87 4.48
CA THR A 50 8.09 -22.09 4.77
C THR A 50 7.26 -21.86 6.02
N GLU A 51 6.35 -22.77 6.33
CA GLU A 51 5.57 -22.74 7.58
C GLU A 51 6.43 -22.59 8.83
N LYS A 52 7.62 -23.20 8.82
CA LYS A 52 8.51 -23.28 9.99
C LYS A 52 9.31 -22.00 10.22
N ASN A 53 9.78 -21.35 9.15
CA ASN A 53 10.68 -20.20 9.25
C ASN A 53 10.01 -18.85 8.94
N PHE A 54 8.80 -18.83 8.37
CA PHE A 54 8.11 -17.60 7.94
C PHE A 54 8.09 -16.50 8.99
N ARG A 55 7.71 -16.82 10.24
CA ARG A 55 7.67 -15.84 11.33
C ARG A 55 9.02 -15.22 11.64
N ALA A 56 10.08 -16.03 11.62
CA ALA A 56 11.43 -15.57 11.90
C ALA A 56 11.93 -14.64 10.78
N LEU A 57 11.63 -14.98 9.52
CA LEU A 57 11.98 -14.18 8.35
C LEU A 57 11.22 -12.85 8.29
N MET A 58 9.92 -12.84 8.62
CA MET A 58 9.13 -11.61 8.60
C MET A 58 9.45 -10.66 9.75
N LYS A 59 9.87 -11.18 10.91
CA LYS A 59 10.08 -10.39 12.12
C LYS A 59 10.92 -9.11 11.90
N PRO A 60 12.15 -9.17 11.34
CA PRO A 60 12.95 -7.96 11.14
C PRO A 60 12.32 -6.95 10.17
N GLU A 61 11.45 -7.41 9.28
CA GLU A 61 10.82 -6.56 8.27
C GLU A 61 9.57 -5.85 8.79
N VAL A 62 8.76 -6.52 9.62
CA VAL A 62 7.45 -5.99 10.05
C VAL A 62 7.50 -5.16 11.34
N GLU A 63 8.49 -5.35 12.20
CA GLU A 63 8.59 -4.63 13.47
C GLU A 63 8.78 -3.11 13.31
N LYS A 64 9.18 -2.66 12.12
CA LYS A 64 9.40 -1.25 11.79
C LYS A 64 8.25 -0.63 10.98
N ILE A 65 7.25 -1.43 10.60
CA ILE A 65 6.16 -0.99 9.74
C ILE A 65 5.06 -0.38 10.61
N GLY A 66 4.91 0.94 10.52
CA GLY A 66 3.75 1.62 11.08
C GLY A 66 2.46 1.13 10.42
N GLY A 67 1.42 0.91 11.23
CA GLY A 67 0.12 0.42 10.74
C GLY A 67 0.09 -1.06 10.36
N PHE A 68 1.13 -1.84 10.69
CA PHE A 68 1.13 -3.29 10.49
C PHE A 68 -0.11 -3.94 11.12
N TYR A 69 -0.83 -4.74 10.33
CA TYR A 69 -1.98 -5.52 10.78
C TYR A 69 -1.65 -7.01 10.83
N GLY A 70 -1.03 -7.53 9.77
CA GLY A 70 -0.69 -8.95 9.69
C GLY A 70 0.16 -9.27 8.48
N ALA A 71 0.67 -10.50 8.46
CA ALA A 71 1.37 -11.05 7.32
C ALA A 71 1.13 -12.55 7.27
N SER A 72 1.15 -13.14 6.08
CA SER A 72 0.99 -14.57 5.89
C SER A 72 1.90 -15.14 4.82
N PHE A 73 2.27 -16.41 4.98
CA PHE A 73 2.80 -17.24 3.91
C PHE A 73 1.64 -18.05 3.33
N ILE A 74 1.50 -18.01 2.01
CA ILE A 74 0.46 -18.69 1.23
C ILE A 74 1.17 -19.60 0.24
N ASN A 75 0.75 -20.87 0.13
CA ASN A 75 1.35 -21.79 -0.84
C ASN A 75 0.81 -21.57 -2.28
N SER A 76 1.36 -22.30 -3.24
CA SER A 76 0.91 -22.27 -4.64
C SER A 76 -0.56 -22.65 -4.84
N ASP A 77 -1.14 -23.39 -3.89
CA ASP A 77 -2.56 -23.80 -3.90
C ASP A 77 -3.49 -22.76 -3.24
N TRP A 78 -2.96 -21.57 -2.97
CA TRP A 78 -3.71 -20.45 -2.39
C TRP A 78 -4.23 -20.71 -0.97
N GLU A 79 -3.57 -21.59 -0.21
CA GLU A 79 -3.87 -21.83 1.18
C GLU A 79 -2.92 -21.03 2.08
N ILE A 80 -3.46 -20.38 3.11
CA ILE A 80 -2.64 -19.73 4.14
C ILE A 80 -1.98 -20.81 4.98
N ARG A 81 -0.64 -20.89 4.93
CA ARG A 81 0.13 -21.92 5.62
C ARG A 81 0.78 -21.43 6.89
N ALA A 82 1.08 -20.13 6.99
CA ALA A 82 1.55 -19.52 8.22
C ALA A 82 1.12 -18.05 8.32
N VAL A 83 1.05 -17.55 9.56
CA VAL A 83 0.72 -16.15 9.87
C VAL A 83 1.70 -15.57 10.87
N TYR A 84 2.00 -14.28 10.74
CA TYR A 84 2.90 -13.57 11.66
C TYR A 84 2.22 -13.21 12.99
N SER A 85 1.00 -12.68 12.94
CA SER A 85 0.24 -12.31 14.15
C SER A 85 -0.42 -13.55 14.76
N ARG A 86 -0.18 -13.81 16.05
CA ARG A 86 -0.80 -14.98 16.74
C ARG A 86 -2.32 -14.89 16.80
N SER A 87 -2.86 -13.69 16.86
CA SER A 87 -4.31 -13.42 16.78
C SER A 87 -4.95 -13.92 15.48
N HIS A 88 -4.17 -14.12 14.42
CA HIS A 88 -4.66 -14.59 13.11
C HIS A 88 -4.47 -16.10 12.90
N ALA A 89 -4.15 -16.87 13.94
CA ALA A 89 -3.85 -18.31 13.82
C ALA A 89 -4.98 -19.11 13.15
N LEU A 90 -6.24 -18.70 13.34
CA LEU A 90 -7.41 -19.34 12.72
C LEU A 90 -7.45 -19.22 11.19
N ALA A 91 -6.65 -18.33 10.59
CA ALA A 91 -6.54 -18.21 9.15
C ALA A 91 -5.67 -19.32 8.53
N VAL A 92 -4.83 -20.02 9.32
CA VAL A 92 -4.02 -21.12 8.81
C VAL A 92 -4.92 -22.27 8.34
N GLY A 93 -4.66 -22.79 7.14
CA GLY A 93 -5.50 -23.77 6.43
C GLY A 93 -6.66 -23.15 5.65
N TYR A 94 -6.87 -21.83 5.73
CA TYR A 94 -7.91 -21.19 4.93
C TYR A 94 -7.47 -21.06 3.47
N SER A 95 -8.30 -21.60 2.56
CA SER A 95 -8.09 -21.48 1.13
C SER A 95 -8.66 -20.18 0.58
N LEU A 96 -7.78 -19.33 0.07
CA LEU A 96 -8.11 -18.08 -0.62
C LEU A 96 -8.78 -18.30 -1.98
N THR A 97 -8.85 -19.55 -2.46
CA THR A 97 -9.69 -19.90 -3.63
C THR A 97 -11.18 -19.64 -3.37
N LYS A 98 -11.59 -19.61 -2.10
CA LYS A 98 -12.97 -19.32 -1.67
C LYS A 98 -13.31 -17.82 -1.70
N VAL A 99 -12.32 -16.96 -1.91
CA VAL A 99 -12.48 -15.49 -1.92
C VAL A 99 -12.64 -15.03 -3.38
N LYS A 100 -13.89 -14.92 -3.85
CA LYS A 100 -14.20 -14.55 -5.24
C LYS A 100 -13.52 -13.28 -5.75
N PRO A 101 -13.39 -12.18 -4.97
CA PRO A 101 -12.64 -11.01 -5.41
C PRO A 101 -11.19 -11.30 -5.81
N LEU A 102 -10.60 -12.38 -5.31
CA LEU A 102 -9.24 -12.76 -5.68
C LEU A 102 -9.17 -13.56 -7.00
N ASP A 103 -10.28 -13.95 -7.63
CA ASP A 103 -10.27 -14.82 -8.82
C ASP A 103 -9.44 -14.23 -9.98
N ALA A 104 -9.66 -12.95 -10.30
CA ALA A 104 -8.91 -12.24 -11.33
C ALA A 104 -7.42 -12.13 -10.96
N PHE A 105 -7.13 -11.89 -9.68
CA PHE A 105 -5.77 -11.92 -9.16
C PHE A 105 -5.12 -13.29 -9.36
N ARG A 106 -5.80 -14.39 -8.99
CA ARG A 106 -5.24 -15.74 -9.14
C ARG A 106 -4.84 -16.04 -10.56
N LYS A 107 -5.69 -15.64 -11.51
CA LYS A 107 -5.41 -15.78 -12.93
C LYS A 107 -4.16 -15.01 -13.34
N LYS A 108 -4.07 -13.70 -13.01
CA LYS A 108 -2.88 -12.87 -13.32
C LYS A 108 -1.60 -13.47 -12.72
N MET A 109 -1.64 -13.88 -11.45
CA MET A 109 -0.50 -14.45 -10.74
C MET A 109 -0.06 -15.80 -11.33
N ALA A 110 -0.99 -16.62 -11.82
CA ALA A 110 -0.66 -17.89 -12.48
C ALA A 110 -0.04 -17.68 -13.88
N GLU A 111 -0.51 -16.67 -14.63
CA GLU A 111 -0.01 -16.35 -15.98
C GLU A 111 1.37 -15.66 -15.94
N LYS A 112 1.51 -14.67 -15.05
CA LYS A 112 2.74 -13.89 -14.88
C LYS A 112 2.90 -13.52 -13.40
N PRO A 113 3.57 -14.37 -12.59
CA PRO A 113 3.85 -14.07 -11.20
C PRO A 113 4.54 -12.71 -11.05
N ALA A 114 3.91 -11.79 -10.32
CA ALA A 114 4.39 -10.44 -10.10
C ALA A 114 3.89 -9.91 -8.75
N PRO A 115 4.57 -8.92 -8.15
CA PRO A 115 4.09 -8.24 -6.96
C PRO A 115 2.70 -7.63 -7.20
N GLN A 116 1.87 -7.64 -6.15
CA GLN A 116 0.49 -7.16 -6.24
C GLN A 116 0.08 -6.34 -5.04
N LEU A 117 -0.74 -5.33 -5.30
CA LEU A 117 -1.37 -4.46 -4.32
C LEU A 117 -2.89 -4.52 -4.48
N SER A 118 -3.62 -4.83 -3.41
CA SER A 118 -5.07 -4.68 -3.39
C SER A 118 -5.45 -3.23 -3.17
N GLU A 119 -6.63 -2.84 -3.66
CA GLU A 119 -7.36 -1.68 -3.19
C GLU A 119 -7.48 -1.65 -1.65
N PRO A 120 -7.64 -0.46 -1.05
CA PRO A 120 -8.19 -0.34 0.30
C PRO A 120 -9.52 -1.09 0.37
N SER A 121 -9.61 -2.11 1.23
CA SER A 121 -10.83 -2.89 1.38
C SER A 121 -11.64 -2.40 2.58
N ASP A 122 -12.92 -2.10 2.36
CA ASP A 122 -13.85 -1.66 3.39
C ASP A 122 -13.89 -2.63 4.58
N GLY A 123 -13.45 -2.17 5.75
CA GLY A 123 -13.55 -2.92 7.00
C GLY A 123 -14.97 -2.94 7.59
N GLY A 124 -15.94 -2.27 6.97
CA GLY A 124 -17.24 -2.03 7.58
C GLY A 124 -17.13 -1.27 8.91
N LEU A 125 -18.23 -1.14 9.65
CA LEU A 125 -18.31 -0.28 10.84
C LEU A 125 -17.35 -0.68 11.99
N MET A 126 -16.94 -1.96 12.06
CA MET A 126 -16.21 -2.53 13.19
C MET A 126 -14.85 -3.14 12.82
N ARG A 127 -14.43 -3.10 11.56
CA ARG A 127 -13.10 -3.59 11.15
C ARG A 127 -12.35 -2.44 10.47
N PRO A 128 -11.01 -2.41 10.60
CA PRO A 128 -10.22 -1.42 9.88
C PRO A 128 -10.33 -1.64 8.37
N SER A 129 -10.28 -0.55 7.61
CA SER A 129 -9.93 -0.61 6.18
C SER A 129 -8.48 -1.09 6.07
N LEU A 130 -8.22 -2.04 5.17
CA LEU A 130 -6.92 -2.71 5.04
C LEU A 130 -6.44 -2.68 3.59
N ILE A 131 -5.12 -2.54 3.42
CA ILE A 131 -4.44 -2.71 2.14
C ILE A 131 -3.59 -3.97 2.24
N THR A 132 -3.70 -4.85 1.25
CA THR A 132 -2.94 -6.11 1.19
C THR A 132 -1.95 -6.09 0.05
N MET A 133 -0.69 -6.32 0.39
CA MET A 133 0.41 -6.51 -0.55
C MET A 133 0.78 -7.98 -0.64
N ARG A 134 1.16 -8.45 -1.83
CA ARG A 134 1.60 -9.83 -2.05
C ARG A 134 2.81 -9.87 -2.95
N GLN A 135 3.82 -10.62 -2.51
CA GLN A 135 5.04 -10.88 -3.26
C GLN A 135 5.11 -12.36 -3.61
N PRO A 136 5.27 -12.73 -4.90
CA PRO A 136 5.44 -14.12 -5.28
C PRO A 136 6.76 -14.69 -4.75
N VAL A 137 6.71 -15.95 -4.30
CA VAL A 137 7.89 -16.75 -3.97
C VAL A 137 8.16 -17.65 -5.17
N MET A 138 9.28 -17.41 -5.85
CA MET A 138 9.69 -18.18 -7.02
C MET A 138 10.71 -19.25 -6.64
N GLN A 139 10.49 -20.47 -7.14
CA GLN A 139 11.44 -21.59 -7.01
C GLN A 139 11.55 -22.29 -8.37
N ASP A 140 12.78 -22.42 -8.87
CA ASP A 140 13.08 -23.10 -10.13
C ASP A 140 12.21 -22.59 -11.32
N GLY A 141 12.00 -21.26 -11.36
CA GLY A 141 11.19 -20.59 -12.38
C GLY A 141 9.68 -20.76 -12.22
N LYS A 142 9.20 -21.41 -11.14
CA LYS A 142 7.78 -21.64 -10.86
C LYS A 142 7.34 -20.92 -9.59
N LEU A 143 6.05 -20.60 -9.53
CA LEU A 143 5.43 -20.06 -8.33
C LEU A 143 5.34 -21.16 -7.25
N ALA A 144 6.11 -21.01 -6.17
CA ALA A 144 6.09 -21.92 -5.02
C ALA A 144 5.11 -21.46 -3.93
N GLY A 145 4.76 -20.18 -3.93
CA GLY A 145 3.86 -19.56 -2.97
C GLY A 145 3.93 -18.06 -3.06
N MET A 146 3.48 -17.37 -2.02
CA MET A 146 3.54 -15.92 -1.91
C MET A 146 3.61 -15.52 -0.43
N VAL A 147 4.23 -14.37 -0.19
CA VAL A 147 4.18 -13.70 1.10
C VAL A 147 3.22 -12.53 1.00
N SER A 148 2.35 -12.36 2.00
CA SER A 148 1.50 -11.20 2.11
C SER A 148 1.87 -10.32 3.30
N LEU A 149 1.66 -9.01 3.13
CA LEU A 149 1.70 -7.99 4.16
C LEU A 149 0.37 -7.25 4.13
N ILE A 150 -0.19 -6.99 5.30
CA ILE A 150 -1.46 -6.28 5.48
C ILE A 150 -1.18 -5.08 6.38
N ILE A 151 -1.56 -3.90 5.91
CA ILE A 151 -1.45 -2.63 6.64
C ILE A 151 -2.83 -2.00 6.81
N ARG A 152 -2.96 -1.13 7.81
CA ARG A 152 -4.16 -0.32 8.04
C ARG A 152 -4.16 0.87 7.08
N THR A 153 -5.26 1.05 6.35
CA THR A 153 -5.42 2.14 5.38
C THR A 153 -5.24 3.51 6.03
N GLU A 154 -5.78 3.71 7.24
CA GLU A 154 -5.62 4.96 8.02
C GLU A 154 -4.14 5.36 8.19
N HIS A 155 -3.27 4.37 8.41
CA HIS A 155 -1.85 4.64 8.62
C HIS A 155 -1.14 4.95 7.31
N PHE A 156 -1.52 4.28 6.22
CA PHE A 156 -1.06 4.64 4.88
C PHE A 156 -1.43 6.09 4.56
N LEU A 157 -2.72 6.46 4.72
CA LEU A 157 -3.23 7.80 4.43
C LEU A 157 -2.48 8.88 5.22
N ARG A 158 -2.17 8.61 6.48
CA ARG A 158 -1.34 9.50 7.32
C ARG A 158 0.08 9.63 6.78
N ALA A 159 0.71 8.50 6.45
CA ALA A 159 2.10 8.45 6.00
C ALA A 159 2.32 9.19 4.68
N VAL A 160 1.34 9.18 3.77
CA VAL A 160 1.42 9.85 2.46
C VAL A 160 0.81 11.26 2.46
N GLY A 161 0.29 11.72 3.60
CA GLY A 161 -0.26 13.06 3.79
C GLY A 161 -1.74 13.24 3.38
N LEU A 162 -2.39 12.21 2.83
CA LEU A 162 -3.79 12.27 2.41
C LEU A 162 -4.78 12.44 3.58
N GLU A 163 -4.43 11.97 4.78
CA GLU A 163 -5.28 12.19 5.96
C GLU A 163 -5.45 13.69 6.29
N ALA A 164 -4.43 14.50 5.99
CA ALA A 164 -4.43 15.94 6.24
C ALA A 164 -5.20 16.74 5.19
N CYS A 165 -5.45 16.17 4.00
CA CYS A 165 -6.26 16.79 2.96
C CYS A 165 -7.71 16.99 3.42
N THR A 166 -8.36 18.03 2.92
CA THR A 166 -9.76 18.32 3.21
C THR A 166 -10.69 17.30 2.56
N ALA A 167 -10.37 16.89 1.33
CA ALA A 167 -11.03 15.82 0.61
C ALA A 167 -10.01 14.99 -0.20
N TYR A 168 -10.29 13.70 -0.38
CA TYR A 168 -9.59 12.85 -1.31
C TYR A 168 -10.47 11.71 -1.83
N VAL A 169 -10.11 11.14 -2.97
CA VAL A 169 -10.66 9.91 -3.53
C VAL A 169 -9.50 9.05 -4.05
N ILE A 170 -9.51 7.78 -3.68
CA ILE A 170 -8.66 6.75 -4.29
C ILE A 170 -9.56 5.87 -5.13
N THR A 171 -9.27 5.80 -6.43
CA THR A 171 -9.93 4.93 -7.39
C THR A 171 -8.93 3.86 -7.83
N CYS A 172 -9.29 2.59 -7.71
CA CYS A 172 -8.48 1.46 -8.16
C CYS A 172 -9.16 0.82 -9.37
N ASP A 173 -8.46 0.72 -10.50
CA ASP A 173 -8.99 0.15 -11.75
C ASP A 173 -10.39 0.71 -12.13
N GLY A 174 -10.62 2.01 -11.90
CA GLY A 174 -11.88 2.70 -12.20
C GLY A 174 -12.99 2.55 -11.16
N VAL A 175 -12.74 1.91 -10.03
CA VAL A 175 -13.70 1.73 -8.92
C VAL A 175 -13.26 2.52 -7.69
N ASP A 176 -14.17 3.32 -7.12
CA ASP A 176 -13.95 4.03 -5.85
C ASP A 176 -13.60 3.03 -4.74
N ALA A 177 -12.44 3.24 -4.10
CA ALA A 177 -11.91 2.34 -3.08
C ALA A 177 -11.79 2.99 -1.70
N GLU A 178 -11.50 4.30 -1.63
CA GLU A 178 -11.45 5.04 -0.36
C GLU A 178 -11.75 6.52 -0.62
N ARG A 179 -12.46 7.19 0.30
CA ARG A 179 -12.88 8.58 0.11
C ARG A 179 -12.97 9.33 1.42
N LYS A 180 -12.58 10.59 1.38
CA LYS A 180 -12.90 11.59 2.42
C LYS A 180 -13.49 12.83 1.76
N GLY A 181 -14.61 13.32 2.30
CA GLY A 181 -15.21 14.58 1.87
C GLY A 181 -15.72 14.58 0.41
N GLY A 182 -16.00 15.78 -0.10
CA GLY A 182 -16.36 16.04 -1.49
C GLY A 182 -15.27 16.84 -2.18
N LEU A 183 -14.88 16.43 -3.38
CA LEU A 183 -13.89 17.12 -4.19
C LEU A 183 -14.54 18.25 -4.98
N GLY A 184 -13.88 19.41 -5.02
CA GLY A 184 -14.23 20.53 -5.88
C GLY A 184 -13.69 20.42 -7.30
N GLU A 185 -13.76 21.55 -8.01
CA GLU A 185 -13.33 21.67 -9.41
C GLU A 185 -11.80 21.84 -9.55
N GLN A 186 -11.12 22.30 -8.50
CA GLN A 186 -9.68 22.61 -8.50
C GLN A 186 -8.82 21.49 -7.92
N ARG A 187 -9.38 20.28 -7.82
CA ARG A 187 -8.71 19.11 -7.28
C ARG A 187 -7.42 18.78 -8.02
N LYS A 188 -6.42 18.36 -7.26
CA LYS A 188 -5.21 17.74 -7.80
C LYS A 188 -5.54 16.28 -8.14
N CYS A 189 -5.01 15.78 -9.24
CA CYS A 189 -5.18 14.40 -9.67
C CYS A 189 -3.82 13.80 -10.02
N VAL A 190 -3.55 12.60 -9.51
CA VAL A 190 -2.33 11.86 -9.80
C VAL A 190 -2.67 10.41 -10.11
N VAL A 191 -1.95 9.85 -11.07
CA VAL A 191 -2.00 8.42 -11.39
C VAL A 191 -0.72 7.80 -10.88
N VAL A 192 -0.83 6.80 -10.02
CA VAL A 192 0.29 6.08 -9.44
C VAL A 192 0.33 4.67 -10.04
N PRO A 193 1.35 4.34 -10.85
CA PRO A 193 1.51 3.00 -11.39
C PRO A 193 2.00 2.08 -10.26
N LEU A 194 1.17 1.13 -9.85
CA LEU A 194 1.51 0.17 -8.79
C LEU A 194 1.60 -1.25 -9.36
N PRO A 195 2.27 -2.17 -8.66
CA PRO A 195 2.36 -3.54 -9.14
C PRO A 195 0.96 -4.17 -9.29
N SER A 196 0.63 -4.53 -10.54
CA SER A 196 -0.60 -5.23 -10.96
C SER A 196 -1.92 -4.43 -10.89
N THR A 197 -1.91 -3.19 -10.41
CA THR A 197 -3.06 -2.28 -10.29
C THR A 197 -2.66 -0.83 -10.56
N GLU A 198 -3.58 -0.03 -11.09
CA GLU A 198 -3.39 1.42 -11.23
C GLU A 198 -4.28 2.15 -10.23
N TRP A 199 -3.69 3.07 -9.48
CA TRP A 199 -4.44 3.93 -8.57
C TRP A 199 -4.49 5.34 -9.11
N THR A 200 -5.70 5.89 -9.20
CA THR A 200 -5.91 7.33 -9.37
C THR A 200 -6.23 7.93 -8.01
N ILE A 201 -5.50 8.98 -7.63
CA ILE A 201 -5.70 9.70 -6.38
C ILE A 201 -6.03 11.14 -6.70
N GLU A 202 -7.25 11.56 -6.35
CA GLU A 202 -7.72 12.93 -6.44
C GLU A 202 -7.76 13.55 -5.04
N TYR A 203 -7.28 14.77 -4.83
CA TYR A 203 -7.19 15.39 -3.50
C TYR A 203 -7.17 16.92 -3.50
N GLU A 204 -7.59 17.51 -2.36
CA GLU A 204 -7.65 18.96 -2.08
C GLU A 204 -7.17 19.30 -0.66
#